data_AF-A0A0R0LSF7-F1
#
_entry.id   AF-A0A0R0LSF7-F1
#
_cell.length_a   1.000
_cell.length_b   1.000
_cell.length_c   1.000
_cell.angle_alpha   90.00
_cell.angle_beta   90.00
_cell.angle_gamma   90.00
#
_symmetry.space_group_name_H-M   'P 1'
#
loop_
_entity.id
_entity.type
_entity.pdbx_description
1 polymer ?
#
loop_
_entity_poly.entity_id
_entity_poly.type
_entity_poly.pdbx_seq_one_letter_code
_entity_poly.pdbx_strand_id
1 'polypeptide(L)'
;MSNDYIPLMQSLIRNVLRKFYEPHHCVIMDILLEHLLLKENEICSHMHMLGKEFNRLIIKLREDKFIRQESKIETTPDGRQLLQQCYFLDFREIKDIIKYKIYKMGKIISKRENQNLSDIEIEFKCLECENIFSILEVQSFMKDFKFFCPDCDLILKETKTENSFELHTLMMKDLKEIIEMLKQADKFDIPTMDYFQVLDLKKKNEQKKEEKTIEIKTPIIEIEIKEESLSQNILTESFPEDNITFSDKEIEIEPKKINKKEEPLISVNGEMKKLSEITTDDQEKMTEDEYEEYFRILEEE
;
A
#
# COMPACT_ATOMS: atom_id res chain seq x y z
N MET A 1 -18.83 -7.02 -24.26
CA MET A 1 -19.30 -7.49 -22.94
C MET A 1 -19.37 -6.28 -22.05
N SER A 2 -20.52 -6.02 -21.43
CA SER A 2 -20.67 -4.85 -20.58
C SER A 2 -19.79 -5.02 -19.34
N ASN A 3 -18.88 -4.07 -19.13
CA ASN A 3 -17.91 -4.04 -18.02
C ASN A 3 -18.56 -3.54 -16.72
N ASP A 4 -19.87 -3.72 -16.59
CA ASP A 4 -20.68 -3.17 -15.50
C ASP A 4 -20.34 -3.81 -14.14
N TYR A 5 -19.69 -4.99 -14.18
CA TYR A 5 -19.20 -5.67 -12.98
C TYR A 5 -17.95 -5.02 -12.37
N ILE A 6 -17.17 -4.23 -13.14
CA ILE A 6 -15.93 -3.59 -12.66
C ILE A 6 -16.17 -2.68 -11.45
N PRO A 7 -17.07 -1.67 -11.50
CA PRO A 7 -17.28 -0.78 -10.35
C PRO A 7 -17.80 -1.51 -9.11
N LEU A 8 -18.64 -2.54 -9.31
CA LEU A 8 -19.13 -3.38 -8.23
C LEU A 8 -17.99 -4.17 -7.58
N MET A 9 -17.12 -4.80 -8.39
CA MET A 9 -15.96 -5.54 -7.89
C MET A 9 -14.95 -4.63 -7.20
N GLN A 10 -14.69 -3.44 -7.74
CA GLN A 10 -13.84 -2.45 -7.08
C GLN A 10 -14.40 -2.07 -5.70
N SER A 11 -15.71 -1.84 -5.60
CA SER A 11 -16.36 -1.50 -4.32
C SER A 11 -16.28 -2.65 -3.31
N LEU A 12 -16.52 -3.88 -3.76
CA LEU A 12 -16.39 -5.09 -2.95
C LEU A 12 -14.96 -5.24 -2.40
N ILE A 13 -13.95 -5.13 -3.27
CA ILE A 13 -12.54 -5.28 -2.89
C ILE A 13 -12.12 -4.19 -1.89
N ARG A 14 -12.50 -2.93 -2.14
CA ARG A 14 -12.20 -1.82 -1.22
C ARG A 14 -12.81 -2.05 0.16
N ASN A 15 -14.06 -2.51 0.23
CA ASN A 15 -14.73 -2.77 1.50
C ASN A 15 -14.05 -3.91 2.28
N VAL A 16 -13.73 -5.01 1.60
CA VAL A 16 -13.02 -6.15 2.21
C VAL A 16 -11.63 -5.72 2.72
N LEU A 17 -10.86 -4.99 1.92
CA LEU A 17 -9.53 -4.57 2.34
C LEU A 17 -9.56 -3.63 3.54
N ARG A 18 -10.45 -2.63 3.54
CA ARG A 18 -10.58 -1.68 4.65
C ARG A 18 -11.01 -2.32 5.97
N LYS A 19 -11.73 -3.46 5.92
CA LYS A 19 -12.15 -4.21 7.12
C LYS A 19 -11.07 -5.16 7.66
N PHE A 20 -10.25 -5.77 6.80
CA PHE A 20 -9.35 -6.87 7.20
C PHE A 20 -7.84 -6.59 7.07
N TYR A 21 -7.45 -5.53 6.37
CA TYR A 21 -6.05 -5.23 6.08
C TYR A 21 -5.65 -3.85 6.58
N GLU A 22 -4.34 -3.66 6.73
CA GLU A 22 -3.79 -2.37 7.16
C GLU A 22 -3.91 -1.30 6.05
N PRO A 23 -3.87 -0.01 6.42
CA PRO A 23 -4.02 1.09 5.48
C PRO A 23 -3.05 1.02 4.29
N HIS A 24 -1.79 0.63 4.51
CA HIS A 24 -0.80 0.50 3.44
C HIS A 24 -1.22 -0.49 2.35
N HIS A 25 -1.82 -1.63 2.72
CA HIS A 25 -2.34 -2.61 1.75
C HIS A 25 -3.54 -2.05 0.98
N CYS A 26 -4.38 -1.23 1.63
CA CYS A 26 -5.52 -0.61 1.00
C CYS A 26 -5.09 0.37 -0.10
N VAL A 27 -4.07 1.20 0.17
CA VAL A 27 -3.54 2.18 -0.80
C VAL A 27 -2.94 1.46 -2.02
N ILE A 28 -2.13 0.42 -1.80
CA ILE A 28 -1.56 -0.39 -2.90
C ILE A 28 -2.67 -0.95 -3.79
N MET A 29 -3.73 -1.49 -3.18
CA MET A 29 -4.83 -2.03 -3.97
C MET A 29 -5.63 -0.93 -4.66
N ASP A 30 -5.87 0.22 -4.04
CA ASP A 30 -6.57 1.34 -4.68
C ASP A 30 -5.84 1.79 -5.96
N ILE A 31 -4.50 1.86 -5.92
CA ILE A 31 -3.65 2.17 -7.08
C ILE A 31 -3.78 1.08 -8.16
N LEU A 32 -3.74 -0.20 -7.76
CA LEU A 32 -3.89 -1.34 -8.68
C LEU A 32 -5.29 -1.44 -9.28
N LEU A 33 -6.35 -1.08 -8.55
CA LEU A 33 -7.73 -1.10 -9.06
C LEU A 33 -7.97 -0.03 -10.12
N GLU A 34 -7.20 1.07 -10.10
CA GLU A 34 -7.25 2.12 -11.12
C GLU A 34 -6.51 1.74 -12.41
N HIS A 35 -5.32 1.17 -12.28
CA HIS A 35 -4.43 0.90 -13.43
C HIS A 35 -4.54 -0.54 -13.96
N LEU A 36 -5.14 -1.46 -13.20
CA LEU A 36 -5.32 -2.91 -13.43
C LEU A 36 -4.04 -3.74 -13.60
N LEU A 37 -2.98 -3.15 -14.13
CA LEU A 37 -1.65 -3.74 -14.31
C LEU A 37 -0.57 -2.69 -14.08
N LEU A 38 0.32 -2.98 -13.13
CA LEU A 38 1.45 -2.11 -12.80
C LEU A 38 2.72 -2.91 -12.57
N LYS A 39 3.85 -2.30 -12.91
CA LYS A 39 5.17 -2.81 -12.58
C LYS A 39 5.54 -2.44 -11.14
N GLU A 40 6.45 -3.19 -10.53
CA GLU A 40 6.96 -2.88 -9.18
C GLU A 40 7.46 -1.43 -9.05
N ASN A 41 8.24 -0.95 -10.04
CA ASN A 41 8.79 0.41 -10.03
C ASN A 41 7.70 1.48 -10.10
N GLU A 42 6.62 1.23 -10.84
CA GLU A 42 5.49 2.16 -10.96
C GLU A 42 4.76 2.28 -9.62
N ILE A 43 4.46 1.15 -8.97
CA ILE A 43 3.77 1.14 -7.66
C ILE A 43 4.64 1.82 -6.60
N CYS A 44 5.94 1.51 -6.55
CA CYS A 44 6.87 2.14 -5.62
C CYS A 44 6.95 3.66 -5.84
N SER A 45 6.91 4.10 -7.11
CA SER A 45 6.92 5.52 -7.47
C SER A 45 5.64 6.23 -7.03
N HIS A 46 4.47 5.60 -7.23
CA HIS A 46 3.19 6.15 -6.78
C HIS A 46 3.06 6.25 -5.26
N MET A 47 3.65 5.29 -4.53
CA MET A 47 3.60 5.23 -3.06
C MET A 47 4.74 6.02 -2.38
N HIS A 48 5.73 6.50 -3.14
CA HIS A 48 6.98 7.08 -2.62
C HIS A 48 7.66 6.20 -1.55
N MET A 49 7.72 4.90 -1.81
CA MET A 49 8.28 3.92 -0.86
C MET A 49 9.43 3.12 -1.46
N LEU A 50 10.27 2.53 -0.60
CA LEU A 50 11.35 1.66 -1.06
C LEU A 50 10.81 0.30 -1.51
N GLY A 51 11.43 -0.28 -2.55
CA GLY A 51 11.05 -1.62 -3.05
C GLY A 51 11.11 -2.71 -1.98
N LYS A 52 12.03 -2.61 -1.00
CA LYS A 52 12.11 -3.57 0.12
C LYS A 52 10.85 -3.54 1.00
N GLU A 53 10.28 -2.37 1.23
CA GLU A 53 9.06 -2.20 2.04
C GLU A 53 7.83 -2.64 1.25
N PHE A 54 7.77 -2.30 -0.04
CA PHE A 54 6.72 -2.77 -0.93
C PHE A 54 6.66 -4.30 -0.98
N ASN A 55 7.82 -4.94 -1.12
CA ASN A 55 7.93 -6.40 -1.13
C ASN A 55 7.41 -7.04 0.16
N ARG A 56 7.56 -6.41 1.33
CA ARG A 56 6.99 -6.93 2.58
C ARG A 56 5.46 -6.91 2.57
N LEU A 57 4.86 -5.83 2.07
CA LEU A 57 3.40 -5.68 2.03
C LEU A 57 2.76 -6.58 0.95
N ILE A 58 3.40 -6.67 -0.22
CA ILE A 58 2.84 -7.41 -1.36
C ILE A 58 2.80 -8.92 -1.10
N ILE A 59 3.72 -9.46 -0.29
CA ILE A 59 3.74 -10.89 0.07
C ILE A 59 2.39 -11.31 0.65
N LYS A 60 1.85 -10.55 1.60
CA LYS A 60 0.58 -10.87 2.25
C LYS A 60 -0.59 -10.86 1.26
N LEU A 61 -0.67 -9.83 0.40
CA LEU A 61 -1.71 -9.73 -0.62
C LEU A 61 -1.61 -10.84 -1.68
N ARG A 62 -0.39 -11.27 -2.00
CA ARG A 62 -0.12 -12.37 -2.93
C ARG A 62 -0.49 -13.73 -2.32
N GLU A 63 -0.12 -13.98 -1.07
CA GLU A 63 -0.47 -15.21 -0.36
C GLU A 63 -1.99 -15.38 -0.22
N ASP A 64 -2.67 -14.27 0.03
CA ASP A 64 -4.13 -14.21 0.06
C ASP A 64 -4.79 -14.22 -1.33
N LYS A 65 -4.00 -14.32 -2.41
CA LYS A 65 -4.44 -14.39 -3.81
C LYS A 65 -5.31 -13.22 -4.25
N PHE A 66 -5.06 -12.04 -3.69
CA PHE A 66 -5.70 -10.81 -4.15
C PHE A 66 -5.04 -10.26 -5.42
N ILE A 67 -3.76 -10.59 -5.65
CA ILE A 67 -2.94 -10.07 -6.74
C ILE A 67 -2.20 -11.22 -7.40
N ARG A 68 -2.15 -11.22 -8.75
CA ARG A 68 -1.26 -12.09 -9.52
C ARG A 68 0.05 -11.38 -9.83
N GLN A 69 1.12 -12.14 -9.77
CA GLN A 69 2.47 -11.68 -10.07
C GLN A 69 3.02 -12.48 -11.25
N GLU A 70 3.54 -11.78 -12.26
CA GLU A 70 4.27 -12.38 -13.37
C GLU A 70 5.62 -11.69 -13.56
N SER A 71 6.67 -12.48 -13.74
CA SER A 71 7.98 -11.96 -14.09
C SER A 71 8.12 -11.85 -15.61
N LYS A 72 8.43 -10.66 -16.09
CA LYS A 72 8.67 -10.38 -17.52
C LYS A 72 10.08 -9.82 -17.69
N ILE A 73 10.73 -10.19 -18.80
CA ILE A 73 12.04 -9.66 -19.14
C ILE A 73 11.81 -8.36 -19.91
N GLU A 74 12.35 -7.26 -19.41
CA GLU A 74 12.37 -5.97 -20.09
C GLU A 74 13.81 -5.64 -20.48
N THR A 75 14.01 -5.30 -21.75
CA THR A 75 15.30 -4.84 -22.25
C THR A 75 15.41 -3.34 -22.01
N THR A 76 16.33 -2.93 -21.14
CA THR A 76 16.66 -1.52 -20.91
C THR A 76 17.24 -0.88 -22.17
N PRO A 77 17.20 0.46 -22.30
CA PRO A 77 17.81 1.17 -23.43
C PRO A 77 19.31 0.87 -23.59
N ASP A 78 20.00 0.49 -22.50
CA ASP A 78 21.41 0.07 -22.50
C ASP A 78 21.63 -1.36 -23.03
N GLY A 79 20.59 -2.02 -23.53
CA GLY A 79 20.64 -3.40 -24.04
C GLY A 79 20.69 -4.48 -22.95
N ARG A 80 20.72 -4.10 -21.67
CA ARG A 80 20.68 -5.05 -20.55
C ARG A 80 19.26 -5.58 -20.35
N GLN A 81 19.15 -6.89 -20.17
CA GLN A 81 17.89 -7.56 -19.85
C GLN A 81 17.68 -7.56 -18.34
N LEU A 82 16.57 -6.97 -17.88
CA LEU A 82 16.17 -6.97 -16.47
C LEU A 82 14.90 -7.78 -16.30
N LEU A 83 14.87 -8.59 -15.23
CA LEU A 83 13.66 -9.27 -14.81
C LEU A 83 12.80 -8.31 -14.01
N GLN A 84 11.64 -7.96 -14.54
CA GLN A 84 10.69 -7.06 -13.91
C GLN A 84 9.45 -7.81 -13.43
N GLN A 85 8.98 -7.46 -12.23
CA GLN A 85 7.75 -8.01 -11.67
C GLN A 85 6.56 -7.14 -12.06
N CYS A 86 5.58 -7.76 -12.70
CA CYS A 86 4.31 -7.15 -13.06
C CYS A 86 3.21 -7.72 -12.17
N TYR A 87 2.36 -6.83 -11.67
CA TYR A 87 1.24 -7.16 -10.80
C TYR A 87 -0.08 -6.81 -11.51
N PHE A 88 -1.03 -7.73 -11.49
CA PHE A 88 -2.35 -7.52 -12.07
C PHE A 88 -3.45 -8.21 -11.25
N LEU A 89 -4.69 -7.80 -11.51
CA LEU A 89 -5.87 -8.28 -10.79
C LEU A 89 -6.71 -9.21 -11.68
N ASP A 90 -7.08 -10.37 -11.12
CA ASP A 90 -8.13 -11.23 -11.68
C ASP A 90 -9.36 -11.18 -10.77
N PHE A 91 -10.37 -10.43 -11.19
CA PHE A 91 -11.60 -10.26 -10.43
C PHE A 91 -12.33 -11.58 -10.16
N ARG A 92 -12.21 -12.58 -11.04
CA ARG A 92 -12.83 -13.89 -10.82
C ARG A 92 -12.18 -14.61 -9.65
N GLU A 93 -10.85 -14.69 -9.65
CA GLU A 93 -10.09 -15.33 -8.57
C GLU A 93 -10.34 -14.62 -7.23
N ILE A 94 -10.29 -13.29 -7.23
CA ILE A 94 -10.54 -12.49 -6.02
C ILE A 94 -11.95 -12.76 -5.48
N LYS A 95 -12.98 -12.79 -6.34
CA LYS A 95 -14.36 -13.10 -5.94
C LYS A 95 -14.43 -14.47 -5.25
N ASP A 96 -13.86 -15.49 -5.87
CA ASP A 96 -13.95 -16.87 -5.38
C ASP A 96 -13.20 -17.05 -4.04
N ILE A 97 -12.05 -16.39 -3.89
CA ILE A 97 -11.29 -16.38 -2.64
C ILE A 97 -12.07 -15.68 -1.52
N ILE A 98 -12.65 -14.50 -1.79
CA ILE A 98 -13.49 -13.80 -0.80
C ILE A 98 -14.67 -14.70 -0.41
N LYS A 99 -15.37 -15.31 -1.39
CA LYS A 99 -16.49 -16.22 -1.14
C LYS A 99 -16.08 -17.40 -0.25
N TYR A 100 -14.94 -18.02 -0.51
CA TYR A 100 -14.40 -19.10 0.30
C TYR A 100 -14.04 -18.66 1.71
N LYS A 101 -13.34 -17.52 1.87
CA LYS A 101 -12.96 -16.98 3.18
C LYS A 101 -14.20 -16.63 4.02
N ILE A 102 -15.20 -15.97 3.44
CA ILE A 102 -16.46 -15.65 4.11
C ILE A 102 -17.21 -16.92 4.53
N TYR A 103 -17.31 -17.92 3.64
CA TYR A 103 -17.89 -19.21 4.00
C TYR A 103 -17.16 -19.88 5.18
N LYS A 104 -15.83 -19.90 5.15
CA LYS A 104 -15.00 -20.48 6.21
C LYS A 104 -15.17 -19.71 7.53
N MET A 105 -15.22 -18.38 7.49
CA MET A 105 -15.50 -17.54 8.65
C MET A 105 -16.88 -17.84 9.24
N GLY A 106 -17.93 -17.88 8.41
CA GLY A 106 -19.27 -18.24 8.84
C GLY A 106 -19.31 -19.61 9.52
N LYS A 107 -18.63 -20.62 8.93
CA LYS A 107 -18.56 -21.96 9.51
C LYS A 107 -17.81 -21.99 10.86
N ILE A 108 -16.74 -21.22 11.02
CA ILE A 108 -16.01 -21.10 12.28
C ILE A 108 -16.89 -20.43 13.34
N ILE A 109 -17.62 -19.37 12.97
CA ILE A 109 -18.53 -18.68 13.89
C ILE A 109 -19.65 -19.61 14.34
N SER A 110 -20.35 -20.30 13.42
CA SER A 110 -21.39 -21.26 13.80
C SER A 110 -20.87 -22.43 14.62
N LYS A 111 -19.64 -22.88 14.37
CA LYS A 111 -19.00 -23.91 15.20
C LYS A 111 -18.74 -23.40 16.63
N ARG A 112 -18.21 -22.18 16.76
CA ARG A 112 -18.02 -21.55 18.08
C ARG A 112 -19.34 -21.27 18.76
N GLU A 113 -20.38 -20.85 18.05
CA GLU A 113 -21.70 -20.65 18.61
C GLU A 113 -22.26 -21.96 19.17
N ASN A 114 -22.16 -23.07 18.43
CA ASN A 114 -22.60 -24.38 18.94
C ASN A 114 -21.76 -24.87 20.13
N GLN A 115 -20.45 -24.58 20.16
CA GLN A 115 -19.57 -24.90 21.29
C GLN A 115 -19.89 -24.02 22.50
N ASN A 116 -20.06 -22.72 22.28
CA ASN A 116 -20.49 -21.79 23.31
C ASN A 116 -21.89 -22.14 23.82
N LEU A 117 -22.80 -22.64 22.98
CA LEU A 117 -24.13 -23.09 23.39
C LEU A 117 -24.05 -24.35 24.28
N SER A 118 -23.06 -25.23 24.04
CA SER A 118 -22.75 -26.31 25.00
C SER A 118 -22.06 -25.79 26.27
N ASP A 119 -21.36 -24.65 26.19
CA ASP A 119 -20.68 -23.97 27.29
C ASP A 119 -21.48 -22.77 27.87
N ILE A 120 -22.79 -22.62 27.56
CA ILE A 120 -23.71 -21.79 28.36
C ILE A 120 -23.96 -22.60 29.64
N GLU A 121 -22.89 -22.79 30.40
CA GLU A 121 -23.00 -23.21 31.77
C GLU A 121 -23.56 -22.00 32.51
N ILE A 122 -24.72 -22.20 33.11
CA ILE A 122 -25.21 -21.26 34.12
C ILE A 122 -24.17 -21.32 35.23
N GLU A 123 -23.35 -20.27 35.30
CA GLU A 123 -22.29 -20.13 36.29
C GLU A 123 -22.90 -19.53 37.56
N PHE A 124 -22.50 -20.04 38.71
CA PHE A 124 -23.01 -19.63 40.01
C PHE A 124 -21.93 -18.84 40.74
N LYS A 125 -22.18 -17.56 41.00
CA LYS A 125 -21.25 -16.68 41.72
C LYS A 125 -21.64 -16.53 43.18
N CYS A 126 -20.68 -16.68 44.09
CA CYS A 126 -20.83 -16.35 45.50
C CYS A 126 -20.61 -14.85 45.72
N LEU A 127 -21.43 -14.21 46.58
CA LEU A 127 -21.30 -12.78 46.87
C LEU A 127 -20.24 -12.45 47.93
N GLU A 128 -19.77 -13.45 48.69
CA GLU A 128 -18.84 -13.24 49.81
C GLU A 128 -17.39 -13.53 49.39
N CYS A 129 -17.14 -14.69 48.77
CA CYS A 129 -15.80 -15.09 48.33
C CYS A 129 -15.52 -14.81 46.84
N GLU A 130 -16.50 -14.30 46.11
CA GLU A 130 -16.45 -14.03 44.65
C GLU A 130 -16.12 -15.23 43.74
N ASN A 131 -16.01 -16.44 44.30
CA ASN A 131 -15.79 -17.66 43.53
C ASN A 131 -16.96 -17.95 42.59
N ILE A 132 -16.63 -18.45 41.41
CA ILE A 132 -17.55 -18.85 40.35
C ILE A 132 -17.51 -20.36 40.26
N PHE A 133 -18.69 -21.00 40.25
CA PHE A 133 -18.85 -22.44 40.22
C PHE A 133 -19.71 -22.88 39.04
N SER A 134 -19.36 -24.00 38.41
CA SER A 134 -20.23 -24.63 37.41
C SER A 134 -21.37 -25.41 38.07
N ILE A 135 -22.46 -25.66 37.35
CA ILE A 135 -23.61 -26.40 37.89
C ILE A 135 -23.25 -27.80 38.42
N LEU A 136 -22.27 -28.46 37.79
CA LEU A 136 -21.78 -29.78 38.18
C LEU A 136 -21.03 -29.76 39.52
N GLU A 137 -20.28 -28.69 39.79
CA GLU A 137 -19.53 -28.50 41.03
C GLU A 137 -20.45 -28.26 42.23
N VAL A 138 -21.50 -27.46 42.03
CA VAL A 138 -22.46 -27.12 43.09
C VAL A 138 -23.63 -28.08 43.21
N GLN A 139 -23.78 -29.04 42.28
CA GLN A 139 -24.82 -30.07 42.33
C GLN A 139 -24.83 -30.84 43.66
N SER A 140 -23.65 -31.08 44.23
CA SER A 140 -23.48 -31.79 45.51
C SER A 140 -23.86 -30.94 46.74
N PHE A 141 -24.00 -29.62 46.57
CA PHE A 141 -24.27 -28.64 47.64
C PHE A 141 -25.68 -28.02 47.52
N MET A 142 -26.62 -28.74 46.89
CA MET A 142 -28.02 -28.31 46.77
C MET A 142 -28.82 -28.61 48.05
N LYS A 143 -29.53 -27.60 48.59
CA LYS A 143 -30.50 -27.75 49.69
C LYS A 143 -31.77 -26.95 49.36
N ASP A 144 -32.97 -27.49 49.61
CA ASP A 144 -34.26 -26.81 49.32
C ASP A 144 -34.35 -26.18 47.93
N PHE A 145 -33.86 -26.89 46.90
CA PHE A 145 -33.79 -26.42 45.50
C PHE A 145 -32.94 -25.14 45.28
N LYS A 146 -32.01 -24.84 46.18
CA LYS A 146 -31.05 -23.72 46.07
C LYS A 146 -29.62 -24.24 46.17
N PHE A 147 -28.70 -23.61 45.43
CA PHE A 147 -27.28 -23.94 45.45
C PHE A 147 -26.53 -23.12 46.49
N PHE A 148 -25.64 -23.78 47.24
CA PHE A 148 -24.84 -23.18 48.29
C PHE A 148 -23.33 -23.25 47.98
N CYS A 149 -22.60 -22.23 48.40
CA CYS A 149 -21.15 -22.15 48.25
C CYS A 149 -20.44 -23.22 49.11
N PRO A 150 -19.46 -23.98 48.57
CA PRO A 150 -18.69 -24.96 49.34
C PRO A 150 -17.89 -24.36 50.51
N ASP A 151 -17.38 -23.13 50.34
CA ASP A 151 -16.52 -22.47 51.33
C ASP A 151 -17.30 -21.57 52.30
N CYS A 152 -18.41 -20.98 51.85
CA CYS A 152 -19.12 -19.94 52.60
C CYS A 152 -20.53 -20.35 53.06
N ASP A 153 -21.08 -21.47 52.56
CA ASP A 153 -22.46 -21.93 52.83
C ASP A 153 -23.53 -20.84 52.54
N LEU A 154 -23.23 -19.86 51.70
CA LEU A 154 -24.16 -18.82 51.21
C LEU A 154 -24.83 -19.25 49.90
N ILE A 155 -26.05 -18.73 49.67
CA ILE A 155 -26.79 -18.97 48.43
C ILE A 155 -26.05 -18.33 47.26
N LEU A 156 -25.78 -19.13 46.24
CA LEU A 156 -25.13 -18.67 45.02
C LEU A 156 -26.14 -17.99 44.08
N LYS A 157 -25.69 -16.99 43.32
CA LYS A 157 -26.49 -16.32 42.29
C LYS A 157 -26.07 -16.77 40.89
N GLU A 158 -27.06 -17.03 40.05
CA GLU A 158 -26.85 -17.32 38.63
C GLU A 158 -26.28 -16.09 37.91
N THR A 159 -25.22 -16.31 37.16
CA THR A 159 -24.59 -15.35 36.23
C THR A 159 -24.57 -15.99 34.84
N LYS A 160 -24.90 -15.19 33.82
CA LYS A 160 -24.78 -15.59 32.42
C LYS A 160 -23.66 -14.80 31.78
N THR A 161 -22.77 -15.48 31.08
CA THR A 161 -21.72 -14.89 30.26
C THR A 161 -22.33 -14.34 28.96
N GLU A 162 -22.96 -13.17 29.02
CA GLU A 162 -23.67 -12.55 27.87
C GLU A 162 -22.70 -11.99 26.79
N ASN A 163 -21.44 -11.71 27.17
CA ASN A 163 -20.49 -10.96 26.34
C ASN A 163 -20.09 -11.63 25.02
N SER A 164 -20.17 -12.96 24.88
CA SER A 164 -19.74 -13.63 23.64
C SER A 164 -20.75 -13.44 22.49
N PHE A 165 -22.05 -13.36 22.82
CA PHE A 165 -23.14 -13.34 21.84
C PHE A 165 -23.22 -12.00 21.09
N GLU A 166 -22.94 -10.90 21.78
CA GLU A 166 -22.97 -9.55 21.19
C GLU A 166 -21.88 -9.36 20.12
N LEU A 167 -20.66 -9.84 20.40
CA LEU A 167 -19.54 -9.77 19.45
C LEU A 167 -19.84 -10.59 18.19
N HIS A 168 -20.39 -11.80 18.33
CA HIS A 168 -20.80 -12.63 17.20
C HIS A 168 -21.87 -11.96 16.33
N THR A 169 -22.86 -11.32 16.97
CA THR A 169 -23.94 -10.61 16.27
C THR A 169 -23.39 -9.40 15.49
N LEU A 170 -22.46 -8.64 16.08
CA LEU A 170 -21.81 -7.52 15.41
C LEU A 170 -20.99 -7.99 14.20
N MET A 171 -20.19 -9.05 14.36
CA MET A 171 -19.41 -9.62 13.25
C MET A 171 -20.31 -10.12 12.12
N MET A 172 -21.42 -10.79 12.43
CA MET A 172 -22.36 -11.27 11.40
C MET A 172 -23.01 -10.12 10.63
N LYS A 173 -23.29 -9.01 11.30
CA LYS A 173 -23.77 -7.79 10.65
C LYS A 173 -22.75 -7.23 9.65
N ASP A 174 -21.47 -7.18 10.03
CA ASP A 174 -20.39 -6.72 9.13
C ASP A 174 -20.19 -7.63 7.91
N LEU A 175 -20.33 -8.95 8.09
CA LEU A 175 -20.23 -9.91 6.99
C LEU A 175 -21.42 -9.83 6.04
N LYS A 176 -22.61 -9.47 6.55
CA LYS A 176 -23.84 -9.40 5.74
C LYS A 176 -23.70 -8.42 4.57
N GLU A 177 -23.09 -7.26 4.80
CA GLU A 177 -22.85 -6.25 3.76
C GLU A 177 -21.97 -6.82 2.63
N ILE A 178 -20.89 -7.52 2.97
CA ILE A 178 -20.00 -8.18 2.00
C ILE A 178 -20.76 -9.28 1.24
N ILE A 179 -21.59 -10.07 1.94
CA ILE A 179 -22.40 -11.14 1.33
C ILE A 179 -23.40 -10.57 0.33
N GLU A 180 -24.02 -9.43 0.61
CA GLU A 180 -24.96 -8.77 -0.30
C GLU A 180 -24.26 -8.31 -1.59
N MET A 181 -23.07 -7.72 -1.48
CA MET A 181 -22.26 -7.37 -2.66
C MET A 181 -21.80 -8.61 -3.45
N LEU A 182 -21.39 -9.69 -2.76
CA LEU A 182 -21.04 -10.95 -3.43
C LEU A 182 -22.23 -11.56 -4.20
N LYS A 183 -23.44 -11.49 -3.65
CA LYS A 183 -24.67 -11.94 -4.34
C LYS A 183 -24.96 -11.11 -5.59
N GLN A 184 -24.67 -9.81 -5.57
CA GLN A 184 -24.77 -8.97 -6.76
C GLN A 184 -23.70 -9.34 -7.79
N ALA A 185 -22.46 -9.57 -7.34
CA ALA A 185 -21.35 -9.96 -8.20
C ALA A 185 -21.56 -11.33 -8.87
N ASP A 186 -22.21 -12.27 -8.19
CA ASP A 186 -22.55 -13.60 -8.74
C ASP A 186 -23.59 -13.56 -9.87
N LYS A 187 -24.30 -12.44 -10.08
CA LYS A 187 -25.18 -12.25 -11.24
C LYS A 187 -24.43 -11.96 -12.53
N PHE A 188 -23.15 -11.57 -12.42
CA PHE A 188 -22.31 -11.24 -13.57
C PHE A 188 -21.38 -12.40 -13.90
N ASP A 189 -21.27 -12.71 -15.19
CA ASP A 189 -20.26 -13.64 -15.70
C ASP A 189 -18.91 -12.91 -15.83
N ILE A 190 -18.17 -12.85 -14.71
CA ILE A 190 -16.86 -12.21 -14.66
C ILE A 190 -15.85 -13.07 -15.43
N PRO A 191 -15.19 -12.59 -16.50
CA PRO A 191 -14.18 -13.36 -17.22
C PRO A 191 -12.91 -13.56 -16.38
N THR A 192 -12.16 -14.63 -16.65
CA THR A 192 -10.78 -14.77 -16.17
C THR A 192 -9.89 -13.79 -16.92
N MET A 193 -8.99 -13.12 -16.21
CA MET A 193 -8.04 -12.18 -16.81
C MET A 193 -6.63 -12.79 -16.85
N ASP A 194 -6.05 -12.80 -18.05
CA ASP A 194 -4.64 -13.15 -18.28
C ASP A 194 -3.79 -11.89 -18.51
N TYR A 195 -2.47 -11.95 -18.25
CA TYR A 195 -1.56 -10.81 -18.38
C TYR A 195 -1.70 -10.08 -19.71
N PHE A 196 -1.75 -10.81 -20.82
CA PHE A 196 -1.90 -10.22 -22.16
C PHE A 196 -3.23 -9.47 -22.31
N GLN A 197 -4.31 -10.00 -21.75
CA GLN A 197 -5.63 -9.37 -21.81
C GLN A 197 -5.69 -8.10 -20.96
N VAL A 198 -5.04 -8.10 -19.78
CA VAL A 198 -4.98 -6.90 -18.93
C VAL A 198 -4.08 -5.84 -19.57
N LEU A 199 -2.97 -6.24 -20.20
CA LEU A 199 -2.10 -5.33 -20.93
C LEU A 199 -2.84 -4.64 -22.08
N ASP A 200 -3.66 -5.37 -22.82
CA ASP A 200 -4.50 -4.80 -23.88
C ASP A 200 -5.56 -3.84 -23.33
N LEU A 201 -6.14 -4.12 -22.15
CA LEU A 201 -7.05 -3.20 -21.47
C LEU A 201 -6.34 -1.93 -20.98
N LYS A 202 -5.12 -2.05 -20.46
CA LYS A 202 -4.30 -0.90 -20.05
C LYS A 202 -4.03 0.02 -21.24
N LYS A 203 -3.56 -0.53 -22.37
CA LYS A 203 -3.34 0.22 -23.62
C LYS A 203 -4.61 0.92 -24.12
N LYS A 204 -5.75 0.23 -24.11
CA LYS A 204 -7.04 0.83 -24.51
C LYS A 204 -7.50 1.95 -23.56
N ASN A 205 -7.20 1.84 -22.26
CA ASN A 205 -7.55 2.85 -21.28
C ASN A 205 -6.62 4.08 -21.35
N GLU A 206 -5.34 3.88 -21.64
CA GLU A 206 -4.37 4.95 -21.91
C GLU A 206 -4.77 5.73 -23.16
N GLN A 207 -5.12 5.05 -24.25
CA GLN A 207 -5.64 5.67 -25.48
C GLN A 207 -6.91 6.50 -25.23
N LYS A 208 -7.86 5.99 -24.44
CA LYS A 208 -9.07 6.75 -24.05
C LYS A 208 -8.79 7.94 -23.13
N LYS A 209 -7.73 7.89 -22.32
CA LYS A 209 -7.31 9.04 -21.49
C LYS A 209 -6.68 10.11 -22.40
N GLU A 210 -5.82 9.72 -23.33
CA GLU A 210 -5.21 10.63 -24.31
C GLU A 210 -6.27 11.32 -25.20
N GLU A 211 -7.23 10.57 -25.74
CA GLU A 211 -8.35 11.10 -26.55
C GLU A 211 -9.18 12.15 -25.78
N LYS A 212 -9.50 11.90 -24.50
CA LYS A 212 -10.20 12.86 -23.64
C LYS A 212 -9.37 14.11 -23.31
N THR A 213 -8.04 14.02 -23.37
CA THR A 213 -7.16 15.16 -23.09
C THR A 213 -6.99 16.05 -24.33
N ILE A 214 -7.15 15.47 -25.53
CA ILE A 214 -7.11 16.18 -26.82
C ILE A 214 -8.41 16.96 -27.05
N GLU A 215 -9.57 16.43 -26.66
CA GLU A 215 -10.87 17.14 -26.77
C GLU A 215 -10.97 18.41 -25.90
N ILE A 216 -10.12 18.58 -24.87
CA ILE A 216 -10.13 19.76 -23.99
C ILE A 216 -9.26 20.90 -24.57
N LYS A 217 -8.48 20.67 -25.63
CA LYS A 217 -7.62 21.70 -26.23
C LYS A 217 -8.28 22.36 -27.47
N THR A 218 -8.99 23.47 -27.17
CA THR A 218 -9.25 24.70 -27.98
C THR A 218 -10.54 24.77 -28.84
N PRO A 219 -11.12 25.99 -29.07
CA PRO A 219 -10.46 27.12 -29.74
C PRO A 219 -10.18 28.35 -28.87
N ILE A 220 -9.15 29.07 -29.30
CA ILE A 220 -8.63 30.36 -28.83
C ILE A 220 -9.61 31.49 -29.21
N ILE A 221 -9.84 32.45 -28.31
CA ILE A 221 -10.48 33.73 -28.63
C ILE A 221 -9.36 34.79 -28.63
N GLU A 222 -9.03 35.29 -29.82
CA GLU A 222 -8.21 36.48 -30.04
C GLU A 222 -9.04 37.74 -29.72
N ILE A 223 -8.50 38.66 -28.91
CA ILE A 223 -8.98 40.05 -28.85
C ILE A 223 -7.75 40.96 -28.91
N GLU A 224 -7.55 41.58 -30.07
CA GLU A 224 -6.64 42.71 -30.29
C GLU A 224 -7.23 44.00 -29.71
N ILE A 225 -6.43 44.80 -29.00
CA ILE A 225 -6.72 46.23 -28.81
C ILE A 225 -5.41 47.03 -28.98
N LYS A 226 -5.45 48.01 -29.90
CA LYS A 226 -4.39 48.99 -30.20
C LYS A 226 -4.64 50.34 -29.52
N GLU A 227 -3.53 50.89 -29.01
CA GLU A 227 -3.07 52.30 -28.96
C GLU A 227 -3.74 53.38 -28.07
N GLU A 228 -2.95 53.78 -27.06
CA GLU A 228 -2.49 55.13 -26.65
C GLU A 228 -3.46 56.34 -26.61
N SER A 229 -3.53 57.01 -25.44
CA SER A 229 -2.69 58.20 -25.15
C SER A 229 -3.13 59.03 -23.91
N LEU A 230 -2.12 59.67 -23.31
CA LEU A 230 -2.11 60.91 -22.52
C LEU A 230 -2.34 60.90 -20.98
N SER A 231 -1.19 61.09 -20.27
CA SER A 231 -0.84 62.19 -19.33
C SER A 231 -1.71 62.46 -18.09
N GLN A 232 -1.21 62.88 -16.93
CA GLN A 232 0.11 63.15 -16.34
C GLN A 232 -0.15 63.46 -14.84
N ASN A 233 0.77 63.03 -13.98
CA ASN A 233 1.25 63.66 -12.74
C ASN A 233 0.25 64.10 -11.62
N ILE A 234 0.46 63.59 -10.41
CA ILE A 234 1.29 64.26 -9.38
C ILE A 234 1.73 63.23 -8.32
N LEU A 235 3.02 63.28 -8.01
CA LEU A 235 3.80 62.49 -7.06
C LEU A 235 3.62 62.96 -5.61
N THR A 236 3.68 62.00 -4.69
CA THR A 236 4.55 62.00 -3.49
C THR A 236 4.85 60.52 -3.22
N GLU A 237 6.00 59.99 -3.68
CA GLU A 237 7.24 59.82 -2.88
C GLU A 237 6.97 59.18 -1.51
N SER A 238 7.47 57.99 -1.18
CA SER A 238 8.82 57.49 -1.44
C SER A 238 8.87 56.04 -1.96
N PHE A 239 9.28 55.92 -3.21
CA PHE A 239 9.95 54.80 -3.87
C PHE A 239 11.48 54.94 -3.58
N PRO A 240 12.38 54.18 -4.23
CA PRO A 240 12.40 52.79 -4.74
C PRO A 240 13.81 52.18 -4.49
N GLU A 241 14.35 51.11 -5.09
CA GLU A 241 14.48 50.57 -6.47
C GLU A 241 15.23 49.22 -6.24
N ASP A 242 15.00 48.04 -6.82
CA ASP A 242 14.66 47.57 -8.18
C ASP A 242 14.36 46.04 -8.07
N ASN A 243 13.36 45.35 -8.66
CA ASN A 243 12.86 45.19 -10.04
C ASN A 243 13.98 44.76 -11.03
N ILE A 244 13.90 43.82 -11.98
CA ILE A 244 12.82 43.22 -12.78
C ILE A 244 13.44 42.08 -13.64
N THR A 245 12.60 41.10 -13.99
CA THR A 245 12.56 40.10 -15.10
C THR A 245 13.79 39.54 -15.84
N PHE A 246 13.71 38.21 -16.02
CA PHE A 246 13.92 37.38 -17.22
C PHE A 246 14.48 38.01 -18.51
N SER A 247 15.50 37.36 -19.05
CA SER A 247 15.80 37.31 -20.49
C SER A 247 16.30 35.92 -20.88
N ASP A 248 15.67 35.31 -21.87
CA ASP A 248 16.15 34.11 -22.56
C ASP A 248 17.48 34.39 -23.29
N LYS A 249 18.55 33.71 -22.88
CA LYS A 249 19.75 33.45 -23.68
C LYS A 249 20.35 32.12 -23.24
N GLU A 250 20.58 31.22 -24.21
CA GLU A 250 21.51 30.11 -24.09
C GLU A 250 22.85 30.64 -23.56
N ILE A 251 23.41 30.03 -22.50
CA ILE A 251 24.84 30.01 -22.14
C ILE A 251 25.06 28.97 -21.03
N GLU A 252 26.15 28.23 -21.21
CA GLU A 252 26.79 27.21 -20.38
C GLU A 252 27.01 27.65 -18.92
N ILE A 253 26.89 26.72 -17.96
CA ILE A 253 27.24 26.97 -16.56
C ILE A 253 28.41 26.06 -16.17
N GLU A 254 29.60 26.67 -16.10
CA GLU A 254 30.75 26.17 -15.35
C GLU A 254 30.64 26.49 -13.84
N PRO A 255 31.27 25.69 -12.96
CA PRO A 255 31.10 25.73 -11.51
C PRO A 255 32.14 26.62 -10.81
N LYS A 256 31.96 26.93 -9.50
CA LYS A 256 33.00 27.27 -8.47
C LYS A 256 32.30 27.75 -7.17
N LYS A 257 32.69 27.44 -5.92
CA LYS A 257 33.89 26.83 -5.29
C LYS A 257 33.50 26.27 -3.91
N ILE A 258 34.03 25.09 -3.57
CA ILE A 258 34.07 24.51 -2.22
C ILE A 258 35.46 24.79 -1.63
N ASN A 259 35.52 25.03 -0.32
CA ASN A 259 36.75 25.32 0.42
C ASN A 259 37.78 24.17 0.32
N LYS A 260 39.02 24.53 0.00
CA LYS A 260 40.20 23.65 -0.05
C LYS A 260 40.46 22.99 1.31
N LYS A 261 40.18 21.69 1.43
CA LYS A 261 41.10 20.78 2.10
C LYS A 261 42.00 20.21 1.00
N GLU A 262 43.29 20.18 1.25
CA GLU A 262 44.28 19.66 0.30
C GLU A 262 44.07 18.15 0.17
N GLU A 263 43.42 17.73 -0.92
CA GLU A 263 43.25 16.31 -1.23
C GLU A 263 44.62 15.68 -1.52
N PRO A 264 44.92 14.52 -0.93
CA PRO A 264 46.20 13.84 -1.12
C PRO A 264 46.38 13.37 -2.58
N LEU A 265 47.59 13.58 -3.12
CA LEU A 265 47.99 13.15 -4.46
C LEU A 265 48.61 11.75 -4.40
N ILE A 266 48.21 10.89 -5.31
CA ILE A 266 48.56 9.47 -5.39
C ILE A 266 49.09 9.18 -6.79
N SER A 267 50.20 8.46 -6.87
CA SER A 267 50.81 8.08 -8.14
C SER A 267 50.06 6.88 -8.75
N VAL A 268 49.67 7.01 -10.01
CA VAL A 268 49.11 5.92 -10.81
C VAL A 268 49.98 5.72 -12.04
N ASN A 269 50.77 4.66 -12.07
CA ASN A 269 51.68 4.34 -13.16
C ASN A 269 52.63 5.52 -13.52
N GLY A 270 53.11 6.22 -12.48
CA GLY A 270 53.98 7.40 -12.59
C GLY A 270 53.28 8.74 -12.85
N GLU A 271 51.94 8.79 -12.92
CA GLU A 271 51.17 10.04 -13.03
C GLU A 271 50.48 10.39 -11.71
N MET A 272 50.69 11.60 -11.20
CA MET A 272 50.08 12.09 -9.95
C MET A 272 48.61 12.45 -10.16
N LYS A 273 47.69 11.70 -9.53
CA LYS A 273 46.24 11.94 -9.54
C LYS A 273 45.73 12.20 -8.13
N LYS A 274 44.61 12.92 -7.99
CA LYS A 274 43.97 13.13 -6.69
C LYS A 274 43.14 11.91 -6.31
N LEU A 275 43.00 11.65 -5.01
CA LEU A 275 42.21 10.52 -4.51
C LEU A 275 40.77 10.46 -5.06
N SER A 276 40.08 11.60 -5.17
CA SER A 276 38.71 11.71 -5.71
C SER A 276 38.58 11.40 -7.20
N GLU A 277 39.69 11.39 -7.95
CA GLU A 277 39.73 11.21 -9.41
C GLU A 277 40.21 9.80 -9.83
N ILE A 278 40.49 8.91 -8.86
CA ILE A 278 40.93 7.54 -9.13
C ILE A 278 39.74 6.67 -9.48
N THR A 279 39.77 6.11 -10.70
CA THR A 279 38.75 5.18 -11.19
C THR A 279 39.14 3.72 -10.96
N THR A 280 38.19 2.79 -11.08
CA THR A 280 38.46 1.35 -10.99
C THR A 280 39.49 0.87 -12.02
N ASP A 281 39.49 1.49 -13.20
CA ASP A 281 40.42 1.18 -14.29
C ASP A 281 41.84 1.71 -14.03
N ASP A 282 41.98 2.70 -13.14
CA ASP A 282 43.28 3.23 -12.69
C ASP A 282 43.89 2.34 -11.60
N GLN A 283 43.06 1.77 -10.72
CA GLN A 283 43.50 0.81 -9.68
C GLN A 283 44.12 -0.44 -10.29
N GLU A 284 43.61 -0.91 -11.43
CA GLU A 284 44.15 -2.08 -12.15
C GLU A 284 45.49 -1.80 -12.85
N LYS A 285 45.87 -0.52 -13.01
CA LYS A 285 47.10 -0.09 -13.68
C LYS A 285 48.18 0.38 -12.69
N MET A 286 47.85 0.46 -11.40
CA MET A 286 48.82 0.79 -10.36
C MET A 286 49.84 -0.33 -10.22
N THR A 287 51.08 0.06 -9.96
CA THR A 287 52.08 -0.87 -9.45
C THR A 287 51.73 -1.30 -8.02
N GLU A 288 52.30 -2.42 -7.56
CA GLU A 288 52.03 -2.96 -6.22
C GLU A 288 52.34 -1.93 -5.12
N ASP A 289 53.44 -1.18 -5.26
CA ASP A 289 53.83 -0.10 -4.33
C ASP A 289 52.86 1.10 -4.33
N GLU A 290 52.35 1.49 -5.51
CA GLU A 290 51.38 2.59 -5.65
C GLU A 290 50.00 2.22 -5.09
N TYR A 291 49.61 0.96 -5.25
CA TYR A 291 48.36 0.43 -4.72
C TYR A 291 48.37 0.36 -3.19
N GLU A 292 49.51 -0.01 -2.58
CA GLU A 292 49.69 0.04 -1.12
C GLU A 292 49.57 1.47 -0.56
N GLU A 293 50.11 2.47 -1.26
CA GLU A 293 50.02 3.88 -0.85
C GLU A 293 48.60 4.44 -1.02
N TYR A 294 47.90 4.04 -2.10
CA TYR A 294 46.47 4.34 -2.30
C TYR A 294 45.61 3.79 -1.15
N PHE A 295 45.80 2.53 -0.75
CA PHE A 295 45.06 1.92 0.35
C PHE A 295 45.35 2.57 1.70
N ARG A 296 46.61 2.93 1.96
CA ARG A 296 47.00 3.59 3.22
C ARG A 296 46.31 4.95 3.40
N ILE A 297 46.23 5.73 2.32
CA ILE A 297 45.59 7.06 2.35
C ILE A 297 44.07 6.93 2.49
N LEU A 298 43.47 5.90 1.88
CA LEU A 298 42.03 5.64 1.96
C LEU A 298 41.59 5.15 3.36
N GLU A 299 42.49 4.56 4.15
CA GLU A 299 42.24 4.21 5.55
C GLU A 299 42.42 5.39 6.53
N GLU A 300 43.09 6.47 6.11
CA GLU A 300 43.36 7.67 6.93
C GLU A 300 42.33 8.81 6.76
N GLU A 301 41.47 8.76 5.73
CA GLU A 301 40.33 9.68 5.51
C GLU A 301 39.02 9.23 6.19
#